data_AF-A0A6C0E0T5-F1
#
_entry.id   AF-A0A6C0E0T5-F1
#
_cell.length_a   1.000
_cell.length_b   1.000
_cell.length_c   1.000
_cell.angle_alpha   90.00
_cell.angle_beta   90.00
_cell.angle_gamma   90.00
#
_symmetry.space_group_name_H-M   'P 1'
#
loop_
_entity.id
_entity.type
_entity.pdbx_description
1 polymer ?
#
loop_
_entity_poly.entity_id
_entity_poly.type
_entity_poly.pdbx_seq_one_letter_code
_entity_poly.pdbx_strand_id
1 'polypeptide(L)'
;MTSIQDKLGYIPSKKTDGLYATLMETSGEENESWLYFIRVEGNEENLQHLQKQLEKVDWYILDDLSTFDLELEHPVSAQTAKEMSKLDLNHTSFHRKFDGILKKIDLDFNKKDGNETKICKTFDILGYGQIEDFIDDEDLDEEDLVSEDDTENESVDSESGSENEGVEEKKVDLKKILKEKKLLNKKE
;
A
#
# COMPACT_ATOMS: atom_id res chain seq x y z
N MET A 1 0.46 25.82 23.73
CA MET A 1 -0.52 24.72 23.61
C MET A 1 0.30 23.47 23.38
N THR A 2 0.21 22.49 24.28
CA THR A 2 0.87 21.18 24.12
C THR A 2 0.13 20.40 23.03
N SER A 3 0.88 19.82 22.09
CA SER A 3 0.34 19.00 21.01
C SER A 3 -0.44 17.80 21.59
N ILE A 4 -1.42 17.27 20.85
CA ILE A 4 -2.08 16.01 21.22
C ILE A 4 -1.04 14.88 21.34
N GLN A 5 0.01 14.93 20.54
CA GLN A 5 1.15 14.00 20.61
C GLN A 5 1.89 14.08 21.96
N ASP A 6 2.10 15.31 22.47
CA ASP A 6 2.70 15.52 23.79
C ASP A 6 1.82 14.97 24.94
N LYS A 7 0.50 14.90 24.72
CA LYS A 7 -0.45 14.36 25.71
C LYS A 7 -0.53 12.83 25.70
N LEU A 8 -0.16 12.19 24.59
CA LEU A 8 -0.17 10.73 24.44
C LEU A 8 1.20 10.10 24.67
N GLY A 9 2.26 10.90 24.86
CA GLY A 9 3.61 10.38 25.10
C GLY A 9 4.22 9.71 23.87
N TYR A 10 3.73 10.04 22.66
CA TYR A 10 4.24 9.48 21.41
C TYR A 10 5.66 9.98 21.16
N ILE A 11 6.64 9.07 21.20
CA ILE A 11 7.99 9.32 20.74
C ILE A 11 8.01 8.86 19.27
N PRO A 12 8.19 9.77 18.31
CA PRO A 12 8.23 9.40 16.90
C PRO A 12 9.38 8.41 16.65
N SER A 13 9.07 7.24 16.10
CA SER A 13 10.07 6.23 15.73
C SER A 13 10.90 6.68 14.50
N LYS A 14 10.36 7.62 13.72
CA LYS A 14 10.74 7.95 12.34
C LYS A 14 10.79 9.46 12.09
N LYS A 15 11.14 9.88 10.87
CA LYS A 15 11.46 11.28 10.55
C LYS A 15 10.20 12.15 10.64
N THR A 16 10.27 13.20 11.45
CA THR A 16 9.14 14.11 11.76
C THR A 16 9.16 15.42 11.00
N ASP A 17 10.11 15.59 10.09
CA ASP A 17 10.28 16.78 9.27
C ASP A 17 10.32 16.44 7.77
N GLY A 18 10.31 17.48 6.95
CA GLY A 18 10.33 17.38 5.49
C GLY A 18 8.95 17.37 4.85
N LEU A 19 8.98 17.37 3.52
CA LEU A 19 7.82 17.36 2.65
C LEU A 19 7.64 15.98 2.01
N TYR A 20 6.39 15.57 1.81
CA TYR A 20 6.01 14.28 1.26
C TYR A 20 5.10 14.48 0.05
N ALA A 21 5.48 13.87 -1.07
CA ALA A 21 4.62 13.70 -2.23
C ALA A 21 3.56 12.65 -1.95
N THR A 22 2.43 12.70 -2.66
CA THR A 22 1.35 11.71 -2.50
C THR A 22 1.14 10.97 -3.81
N LEU A 23 1.43 9.66 -3.80
CA LEU A 23 1.02 8.73 -4.85
C LEU A 23 -0.31 8.12 -4.41
N MET A 24 -1.34 8.21 -5.25
CA MET A 24 -2.61 7.54 -5.05
C MET A 24 -2.71 6.34 -5.97
N GLU A 25 -3.14 5.21 -5.43
CA GLU A 25 -3.63 4.08 -6.19
C GLU A 25 -5.13 3.93 -5.93
N THR A 26 -5.94 3.89 -6.98
CA THR A 26 -7.38 3.61 -6.92
C THR A 26 -7.66 2.29 -7.61
N SER A 27 -8.10 1.28 -6.85
CA SER A 27 -8.50 -0.03 -7.37
C SER A 27 -9.92 0.02 -7.91
N GLY A 28 -10.11 -0.40 -9.17
CA GLY A 28 -11.45 -0.58 -9.72
C GLY A 28 -12.21 -1.75 -9.11
N GLU A 29 -11.50 -2.78 -8.65
CA GLU A 29 -12.10 -4.01 -8.09
C GLU A 29 -12.72 -3.70 -6.73
N GLU A 30 -11.93 -3.08 -5.87
CA GLU A 30 -12.31 -2.77 -4.48
C GLU A 30 -13.12 -1.49 -4.38
N ASN A 31 -13.14 -0.66 -5.44
CA ASN A 31 -13.68 0.70 -5.42
C ASN A 31 -13.11 1.58 -4.29
N GLU A 32 -11.84 1.33 -3.96
CA GLU A 32 -11.11 1.96 -2.87
C GLU A 32 -9.85 2.63 -3.38
N SER A 33 -9.35 3.59 -2.61
CA SER A 33 -8.07 4.24 -2.89
C SER A 33 -7.19 4.22 -1.66
N TRP A 34 -5.92 3.98 -1.87
CA TRP A 34 -4.91 4.12 -0.82
C TRP A 34 -3.79 5.05 -1.25
N LEU A 35 -3.25 5.74 -0.25
CA LEU A 35 -2.27 6.82 -0.43
C LEU A 35 -0.91 6.35 0.07
N TYR A 36 0.11 6.66 -0.73
CA TYR A 36 1.51 6.49 -0.37
C TYR A 36 2.17 7.86 -0.26
N PHE A 37 2.62 8.18 0.94
CA PHE A 37 3.35 9.41 1.23
C PHE A 37 4.84 9.15 1.12
N ILE A 38 5.48 9.76 0.12
CA ILE A 38 6.89 9.51 -0.20
C ILE A 38 7.68 10.78 0.06
N ARG A 39 8.74 10.69 0.86
CA ARG A 39 9.60 11.84 1.15
C ARG A 39 10.12 12.49 -0.14
N VAL A 40 10.02 13.81 -0.25
CA VAL A 40 10.48 14.56 -1.43
C VAL A 40 12.00 14.69 -1.45
N GLU A 41 12.61 15.05 -0.31
CA GLU A 41 14.04 15.32 -0.27
C GLU A 41 14.86 14.05 -0.54
N GLY A 42 15.68 14.10 -1.60
CA GLY A 42 16.49 12.96 -2.05
C GLY A 42 15.78 12.06 -3.07
N ASN A 43 14.49 12.30 -3.37
CA ASN A 43 13.69 11.53 -4.32
C ASN A 43 13.20 12.36 -5.51
N GLU A 44 13.58 13.63 -5.62
CA GLU A 44 13.04 14.58 -6.60
C GLU A 44 13.13 14.06 -8.04
N GLU A 45 14.30 13.52 -8.43
CA GLU A 45 14.51 13.00 -9.78
C GLU A 45 13.67 11.75 -10.06
N ASN A 46 13.55 10.84 -9.08
CA ASN A 46 12.82 9.59 -9.24
C ASN A 46 11.30 9.81 -9.22
N LEU A 47 10.82 10.72 -8.37
CA LEU A 47 9.42 11.17 -8.36
C LEU A 47 9.04 11.84 -9.68
N GLN A 48 9.86 12.78 -10.17
CA GLN A 48 9.63 13.40 -11.48
C GLN A 48 9.70 12.39 -12.62
N HIS A 49 10.57 11.37 -12.52
CA HIS A 49 10.65 10.32 -13.52
C HIS A 49 9.39 9.46 -13.55
N LEU A 50 8.85 9.09 -12.38
CA LEU A 50 7.61 8.35 -12.26
C LEU A 50 6.43 9.19 -12.78
N GLN A 51 6.29 10.45 -12.33
CA GLN A 51 5.23 11.36 -12.76
C GLN A 51 5.16 11.48 -14.29
N LYS A 52 6.30 11.73 -14.94
CA LYS A 52 6.40 11.82 -16.41
C LYS A 52 5.96 10.55 -17.15
N GLN A 53 6.01 9.39 -16.48
CA GLN A 53 5.50 8.16 -17.08
C GLN A 53 4.00 8.06 -16.86
N LEU A 54 3.50 8.27 -15.64
CA LEU A 54 2.08 8.26 -15.32
C LEU A 54 1.26 9.23 -16.20
N GLU A 55 1.80 10.42 -16.49
CA GLU A 55 1.19 11.43 -17.37
C GLU A 55 1.05 10.99 -18.85
N LYS A 56 1.67 9.88 -19.25
CA LYS A 56 1.54 9.31 -20.62
C LYS A 56 0.33 8.40 -20.76
N VAL A 57 -0.42 8.19 -19.68
CA VAL A 57 -1.59 7.32 -19.59
C VAL A 57 -2.82 8.21 -19.42
N ASP A 58 -3.85 7.96 -20.21
CA ASP A 58 -5.17 8.57 -20.07
C ASP A 58 -6.00 7.69 -19.13
N TRP A 59 -6.02 8.04 -17.84
CA TRP A 59 -6.58 7.19 -16.80
C TRP A 59 -8.10 7.17 -16.82
N TYR A 60 -8.65 5.98 -16.66
CA TYR A 60 -10.05 5.74 -16.34
C TYR A 60 -10.15 4.46 -15.52
N ILE A 61 -11.19 4.36 -14.69
CA ILE A 61 -11.39 3.19 -13.83
C ILE A 61 -11.73 1.97 -14.68
N LEU A 62 -11.06 0.86 -14.39
CA LEU A 62 -11.26 -0.46 -14.98
C LEU A 62 -11.42 -1.46 -13.85
N ASP A 63 -12.43 -2.32 -13.91
CA ASP A 63 -12.83 -3.19 -12.80
C ASP A 63 -11.70 -4.09 -12.26
N ASP A 64 -10.79 -4.58 -13.12
CA ASP A 64 -9.73 -5.52 -12.69
C ASP A 64 -8.33 -4.86 -12.58
N LEU A 65 -8.25 -3.52 -12.59
CA LEU A 65 -6.98 -2.79 -12.61
C LEU A 65 -7.02 -1.59 -11.66
N SER A 66 -5.84 -1.06 -11.36
CA SER A 66 -5.69 0.20 -10.62
C SER A 66 -5.38 1.36 -11.54
N THR A 67 -5.84 2.55 -11.13
CA THR A 67 -5.41 3.84 -11.68
C THR A 67 -4.50 4.55 -10.70
N PHE A 68 -3.57 5.36 -11.22
CA PHE A 68 -2.54 5.98 -10.41
C PHE A 68 -2.44 7.48 -10.70
N ASP A 69 -2.26 8.26 -9.65
CA ASP A 69 -1.98 9.69 -9.76
C ASP A 69 -0.91 10.12 -8.75
N LEU A 70 -0.07 11.09 -9.13
CA LEU A 70 1.08 11.53 -8.33
C LEU A 70 1.08 13.06 -8.20
N GLU A 71 0.83 13.52 -6.98
CA GLU A 71 0.82 14.94 -6.60
C GLU A 71 2.20 15.37 -6.06
N LEU A 72 2.89 16.22 -6.83
CA LEU A 72 4.20 16.79 -6.49
C LEU A 72 4.17 18.31 -6.20
N GLU A 73 3.13 19.02 -6.64
CA GLU A 73 2.99 20.48 -6.49
C GLU A 73 2.53 20.88 -5.09
N HIS A 74 1.70 20.05 -4.47
CA HIS A 74 1.12 20.29 -3.14
C HIS A 74 1.57 19.23 -2.12
N PRO A 75 2.88 19.13 -1.82
CA PRO A 75 3.37 18.14 -0.87
C PRO A 75 2.85 18.46 0.53
N VAL A 76 2.68 17.41 1.33
CA VAL A 76 2.20 17.50 2.71
C VAL A 76 3.36 17.42 3.70
N SER A 77 3.12 17.89 4.92
CA SER A 77 4.10 17.76 6.01
C SER A 77 4.24 16.30 6.47
N ALA A 78 5.38 15.96 7.05
CA ALA A 78 5.60 14.66 7.71
C ALA A 78 4.48 14.31 8.72
N GLN A 79 4.00 15.31 9.47
CA GLN A 79 2.91 15.15 10.43
C GLN A 79 1.62 14.73 9.74
N THR A 80 1.22 15.45 8.68
CA THR A 80 0.01 15.14 7.90
C THR A 80 0.11 13.76 7.27
N ALA A 81 1.26 13.42 6.66
CA ALA A 81 1.48 12.10 6.09
C ALA A 81 1.30 10.99 7.13
N LYS A 82 1.81 11.18 8.36
CA LYS A 82 1.67 10.21 9.45
C LYS A 82 0.25 10.12 9.99
N GLU A 83 -0.43 11.25 10.16
CA GLU A 83 -1.82 11.26 10.60
C GLU A 83 -2.73 10.58 9.56
N MET A 84 -2.46 10.79 8.27
CA MET A 84 -3.19 10.14 7.18
C MET A 84 -2.89 8.64 7.10
N SER A 85 -1.67 8.19 7.38
CA SER A 85 -1.35 6.75 7.41
C SER A 85 -2.08 5.99 8.53
N LYS A 86 -2.64 6.71 9.51
CA LYS A 86 -3.46 6.15 10.59
C LYS A 86 -4.96 6.12 10.30
N LEU A 87 -5.39 6.66 9.17
CA LEU A 87 -6.77 6.54 8.75
C LEU A 87 -7.02 5.11 8.25
N ASP A 88 -7.84 4.39 9.00
CA ASP A 88 -8.40 3.09 8.63
C ASP A 88 -9.90 3.27 8.34
N LEU A 89 -10.23 3.49 7.07
CA LEU A 89 -11.61 3.63 6.61
C LEU A 89 -11.91 2.49 5.62
N ASN A 90 -12.54 1.42 6.13
CA ASN A 90 -13.01 0.29 5.31
C ASN A 90 -11.90 -0.25 4.40
N HIS A 91 -10.76 -0.66 4.96
CA HIS A 91 -9.56 -0.87 4.13
C HIS A 91 -9.45 -2.31 3.58
N THR A 92 -9.23 -2.41 2.28
CA THR A 92 -8.52 -3.56 1.69
C THR A 92 -7.00 -3.39 1.81
N SER A 93 -6.53 -2.14 1.84
CA SER A 93 -5.11 -1.78 1.95
C SER A 93 -4.91 -0.49 2.74
N PHE A 94 -3.84 -0.41 3.52
CA PHE A 94 -3.53 0.75 4.35
C PHE A 94 -2.88 1.89 3.56
N HIS A 95 -3.09 3.12 4.05
CA HIS A 95 -2.27 4.27 3.65
C HIS A 95 -0.89 4.16 4.29
N ARG A 96 0.17 4.47 3.54
CA ARG A 96 1.54 4.18 3.97
C ARG A 96 2.44 5.39 3.81
N LYS A 97 3.45 5.51 4.67
CA LYS A 97 4.43 6.60 4.65
C LYS A 97 5.83 6.02 4.56
N PHE A 98 6.66 6.57 3.67
CA PHE A 98 8.03 6.12 3.42
C PHE A 98 9.03 7.26 3.59
N ASP A 99 10.01 7.03 4.46
CA ASP A 99 11.07 8.00 4.77
C ASP A 99 12.35 7.79 3.95
N GLY A 100 12.36 6.71 3.17
CA GLY A 100 13.50 6.21 2.43
C GLY A 100 13.67 6.79 1.04
N ILE A 101 14.50 6.12 0.25
CA ILE A 101 14.84 6.51 -1.11
C ILE A 101 14.06 5.63 -2.10
N LEU A 102 13.21 6.28 -2.87
CA LEU A 102 12.51 5.70 -4.01
C LEU A 102 13.54 5.32 -5.07
N LYS A 103 13.60 4.04 -5.41
CA LYS A 103 14.33 3.53 -6.58
C LYS A 103 13.67 4.07 -7.85
N LYS A 104 14.47 4.25 -8.89
CA LYS A 104 13.94 4.64 -10.20
C LYS A 104 13.05 3.54 -10.76
N ILE A 105 11.76 3.83 -10.91
CA ILE A 105 10.76 2.91 -11.49
C ILE A 105 10.64 3.19 -12.98
N ASP A 106 10.76 2.14 -13.81
CA ASP A 106 10.50 2.18 -15.24
C ASP A 106 9.25 1.36 -15.54
N LEU A 107 8.20 1.99 -16.09
CA LEU A 107 6.92 1.34 -16.40
C LEU A 107 6.96 0.54 -17.71
N ASP A 108 8.13 0.43 -18.36
CA ASP A 108 8.38 -0.33 -19.58
C ASP A 108 7.47 0.09 -20.75
N PHE A 109 7.15 1.37 -20.90
CA PHE A 109 6.29 1.81 -21.99
C PHE A 109 6.99 1.82 -23.35
N ASN A 110 6.43 1.09 -24.30
CA ASN A 110 6.86 1.13 -25.69
C ASN A 110 6.08 2.17 -26.50
N LYS A 111 6.70 2.68 -27.57
CA LYS A 111 6.08 3.65 -28.49
C LYS A 111 4.78 3.18 -29.15
N LYS A 112 4.57 1.87 -29.23
CA LYS A 112 3.39 1.24 -29.85
C LYS A 112 2.32 0.87 -28.83
N ASP A 113 2.61 1.00 -27.53
CA ASP A 113 1.67 0.60 -26.48
C ASP A 113 0.47 1.55 -26.53
N GLY A 114 -0.72 0.94 -26.66
CA GLY A 114 -2.00 1.63 -26.51
C GLY A 114 -2.22 2.03 -25.06
N ASN A 115 -3.30 2.78 -24.82
CA ASN A 115 -3.58 3.29 -23.48
C ASN A 115 -3.81 2.15 -22.45
N GLU A 116 -4.69 1.21 -22.77
CA GLU A 116 -4.96 0.03 -21.90
C GLU A 116 -3.69 -0.79 -21.63
N THR A 117 -2.82 -0.96 -22.63
CA THR A 117 -1.54 -1.65 -22.43
C THR A 117 -0.66 -0.95 -21.39
N LYS A 118 -0.64 0.39 -21.38
CA LYS A 118 0.11 1.15 -20.38
C LYS A 118 -0.53 1.07 -19.00
N ILE A 119 -1.86 1.08 -18.91
CA ILE A 119 -2.59 0.85 -17.65
C ILE A 119 -2.18 -0.51 -17.07
N CYS A 120 -2.30 -1.59 -17.86
CA CYS A 120 -1.91 -2.93 -17.43
C CYS A 120 -0.44 -3.00 -16.99
N LYS A 121 0.49 -2.43 -17.76
CA LYS A 121 1.91 -2.42 -17.38
C LYS A 121 2.19 -1.66 -16.08
N THR A 122 1.48 -0.55 -15.86
CA THR A 122 1.62 0.20 -14.61
C THR A 122 1.11 -0.62 -13.44
N PHE A 123 -0.07 -1.24 -13.61
CA PHE A 123 -0.65 -2.12 -12.62
C PHE A 123 0.21 -3.35 -12.31
N ASP A 124 0.81 -3.98 -13.32
CA ASP A 124 1.71 -5.13 -13.15
C ASP A 124 2.96 -4.80 -12.30
N ILE A 125 3.33 -3.52 -12.21
CA ILE A 125 4.52 -3.04 -11.49
C ILE A 125 4.19 -2.42 -10.13
N LEU A 126 3.09 -1.66 -10.06
CA LEU A 126 2.76 -0.85 -8.88
C LEU A 126 1.49 -1.32 -8.16
N GLY A 127 0.66 -2.12 -8.82
CA GLY A 127 -0.65 -2.52 -8.33
C GLY A 127 -0.59 -3.29 -7.02
N TYR A 128 -1.68 -3.19 -6.25
CA TYR A 128 -1.86 -3.90 -4.99
C TYR A 128 -0.72 -3.67 -3.98
N GLY A 129 -0.26 -2.43 -3.79
CA GLY A 129 0.71 -2.18 -2.73
C GLY A 129 2.18 -2.35 -3.10
N GLN A 130 2.50 -2.73 -4.34
CA GLN A 130 3.87 -3.12 -4.73
C GLN A 130 4.90 -1.99 -4.76
N ILE A 131 4.50 -0.75 -4.50
CA ILE A 131 5.43 0.37 -4.35
C ILE A 131 6.51 0.12 -3.27
N GLU A 132 6.21 -0.71 -2.27
CA GLU A 132 7.15 -1.12 -1.21
C GLU A 132 8.42 -1.80 -1.72
N ASP A 133 8.36 -2.46 -2.87
CA ASP A 133 9.53 -3.10 -3.49
C ASP A 133 10.55 -2.05 -3.99
N PHE A 134 10.07 -0.83 -4.19
CA PHE A 134 10.82 0.29 -4.75
C PHE A 134 11.21 1.35 -3.72
N ILE A 135 10.67 1.34 -2.50
CA ILE A 135 10.97 2.34 -1.48
C ILE A 135 11.25 1.66 -0.15
N ASP A 136 12.38 2.01 0.47
CA ASP A 136 12.73 1.53 1.79
C ASP A 136 12.20 2.43 2.91
N ASP A 137 12.47 2.02 4.16
CA ASP A 137 12.24 2.82 5.37
C ASP A 137 10.76 3.24 5.58
N GLU A 138 9.83 2.30 5.39
CA GLU A 138 8.41 2.51 5.70
C GLU A 138 8.18 2.81 7.20
N ASP A 139 7.46 3.90 7.48
CA ASP A 139 7.11 4.41 8.80
C ASP A 139 5.95 3.61 9.44
N LEU A 140 6.27 2.39 9.86
CA LEU A 140 5.41 1.50 10.65
C LEU A 140 5.47 1.87 12.13
N ASP A 141 4.33 1.85 12.82
CA ASP A 141 4.32 1.92 14.28
C ASP A 141 4.46 0.53 14.89
N GLU A 142 4.99 0.48 16.12
CA GLU A 142 5.18 -0.78 16.85
C GLU A 142 3.86 -1.54 17.05
N GLU A 143 2.73 -0.83 17.17
CA GLU A 143 1.40 -1.42 17.28
C GLU A 143 0.91 -2.11 16.00
N ASP A 144 1.47 -1.74 14.84
CA ASP A 144 1.12 -2.31 13.54
C ASP A 144 1.93 -3.60 13.25
N LEU A 145 2.95 -3.90 14.06
CA LEU A 145 3.78 -5.09 13.93
C LEU A 145 3.11 -6.29 14.61
N VAL A 146 2.81 -7.34 13.84
CA VAL A 146 2.31 -8.61 14.40
C VAL A 146 3.43 -9.25 15.22
N SER A 147 3.24 -9.37 16.53
CA SER A 147 4.21 -10.03 17.40
C SER A 147 4.20 -11.55 17.15
N GLU A 148 5.38 -12.18 17.05
CA GLU A 148 5.47 -13.65 16.86
C GLU A 148 4.89 -14.42 18.07
N ASP A 149 4.76 -13.76 19.23
CA ASP A 149 4.27 -14.34 20.48
C ASP A 149 2.73 -14.45 20.57
N ASP A 150 1.97 -13.77 19.69
CA ASP A 150 0.50 -13.86 19.68
C ASP A 150 -0.03 -15.13 18.99
N THR A 151 0.85 -15.99 18.48
CA THR A 151 0.48 -17.23 17.79
C THR A 151 0.08 -18.39 18.72
N GLU A 152 0.12 -18.23 20.04
CA GLU A 152 -0.08 -19.34 21.01
C GLU A 152 -1.39 -19.31 21.82
N ASN A 153 -2.33 -18.40 21.57
CA ASN A 153 -3.61 -18.36 22.30
C ASN A 153 -4.87 -18.48 21.41
N GLU A 154 -4.88 -19.38 20.44
CA GLU A 154 -6.14 -19.97 19.97
C GLU A 154 -6.61 -21.04 20.97
N SER A 155 -7.16 -20.60 22.10
CA SER A 155 -7.95 -21.48 22.96
C SER A 155 -9.29 -21.75 22.30
N VAL A 156 -9.38 -22.91 21.66
CA VAL A 156 -10.63 -23.61 21.35
C VAL A 156 -11.47 -23.77 22.62
N ASP A 157 -12.67 -23.20 22.64
CA ASP A 157 -13.74 -23.74 23.47
C ASP A 157 -15.11 -23.61 22.79
N SER A 158 -15.90 -24.66 22.96
CA SER A 158 -16.97 -25.13 22.09
C SER A 158 -18.39 -24.82 22.61
N GLU A 159 -19.30 -24.60 21.65
CA GLU A 159 -20.71 -25.01 21.62
C GLU A 159 -21.75 -24.40 22.61
N SER A 160 -22.76 -23.71 22.04
CA SER A 160 -24.18 -24.10 22.18
C SER A 160 -25.07 -23.23 21.28
N GLY A 161 -25.77 -23.83 20.32
CA GLY A 161 -26.35 -23.15 19.16
C GLY A 161 -27.82 -22.72 19.19
N SER A 162 -28.24 -22.20 18.03
CA SER A 162 -29.61 -22.25 17.51
C SER A 162 -29.58 -22.03 15.99
N GLU A 163 -30.32 -22.86 15.27
CA GLU A 163 -30.38 -23.02 13.82
C GLU A 163 -31.08 -21.84 13.11
N ASN A 164 -30.55 -21.30 12.01
CA ASN A 164 -31.09 -21.53 10.65
C ASN A 164 -30.37 -20.74 9.52
N GLU A 165 -30.16 -21.46 8.40
CA GLU A 165 -30.18 -21.06 6.98
C GLU A 165 -29.13 -20.05 6.40
N GLY A 166 -28.01 -20.59 5.95
CA GLY A 166 -27.70 -20.69 4.51
C GLY A 166 -27.02 -19.53 3.77
N VAL A 167 -25.69 -19.42 3.88
CA VAL A 167 -24.79 -18.99 2.79
C VAL A 167 -23.48 -19.78 2.89
N GLU A 168 -23.13 -20.58 1.87
CA GLU A 168 -21.83 -21.27 1.80
C GLU A 168 -20.72 -20.27 1.47
N GLU A 169 -19.99 -19.80 2.48
CA GLU A 169 -18.68 -19.19 2.29
C GLU A 169 -17.63 -20.28 2.05
N LYS A 170 -17.06 -20.30 0.84
CA LYS A 170 -15.85 -21.07 0.57
C LYS A 170 -14.68 -20.43 1.31
N LYS A 171 -14.40 -20.90 2.53
CA LYS A 171 -13.13 -20.63 3.22
C LYS A 171 -11.98 -21.15 2.35
N VAL A 172 -11.27 -20.23 1.71
CA VAL A 172 -10.06 -20.52 0.97
C VAL A 172 -8.97 -20.88 1.97
N ASP A 173 -8.51 -22.12 1.93
CA ASP A 173 -7.45 -22.62 2.80
C ASP A 173 -6.09 -22.07 2.34
N LEU A 174 -5.77 -20.86 2.83
CA LEU A 174 -4.52 -20.12 2.59
C LEU A 174 -3.27 -20.97 2.88
N LYS A 175 -3.36 -21.94 3.81
CA LYS A 175 -2.24 -22.86 4.12
C LYS A 175 -1.93 -23.79 2.94
N LYS A 176 -2.93 -24.15 2.12
CA LYS A 176 -2.74 -24.97 0.92
C LYS A 176 -2.05 -24.17 -0.20
N ILE A 177 -2.44 -22.91 -0.40
CA ILE A 177 -1.86 -22.01 -1.42
C ILE A 177 -0.39 -21.71 -1.13
N LEU A 178 -0.04 -21.44 0.14
CA LEU A 178 1.34 -21.20 0.56
C LEU A 178 2.23 -22.45 0.39
N LYS A 179 1.67 -23.65 0.56
CA LYS A 179 2.41 -24.91 0.38
C LYS A 179 2.68 -25.20 -1.10
N GLU A 180 1.75 -24.87 -1.99
CA GLU A 180 1.93 -25.02 -3.44
C GLU A 180 2.94 -24.01 -4.01
N LYS A 181 2.92 -22.75 -3.55
CA LYS A 181 3.93 -21.73 -3.94
C LYS A 181 5.35 -22.10 -3.49
N LYS A 182 5.52 -22.67 -2.30
CA LYS A 182 6.83 -23.16 -1.82
C LYS A 182 7.36 -24.39 -2.58
N LEU A 183 6.48 -25.16 -3.22
CA LEU A 183 6.85 -26.31 -4.04
C LEU A 183 7.23 -25.93 -5.48
N LEU A 184 6.68 -24.83 -6.01
CA LEU A 184 7.09 -24.29 -7.32
C LEU A 184 8.51 -23.71 -7.29
N ASN A 185 8.85 -22.94 -6.25
CA ASN A 185 10.17 -22.29 -6.13
C ASN A 185 11.33 -23.24 -5.77
N LYS A 186 11.08 -24.56 -5.68
CA LYS A 186 12.12 -25.59 -5.47
C LYS A 186 12.44 -26.41 -6.72
N LYS A 187 11.82 -26.09 -7.86
CA LYS A 187 12.00 -26.83 -9.13
C LYS A 187 12.78 -26.07 -10.21
N GLU A 188 13.33 -24.91 -9.90
CA GLU A 188 14.33 -24.19 -10.71
C GLU A 188 15.70 -24.26 -10.04
#